data_AF-A0A3B4Y182-F1
#
_entry.id   AF-A0A3B4Y182-F1
#
_cell.length_a   1.000
_cell.length_b   1.000
_cell.length_c   1.000
_cell.angle_alpha   90.00
_cell.angle_beta   90.00
_cell.angle_gamma   90.00
#
_symmetry.space_group_name_H-M   'P 1'
#
loop_
_entity.id
_entity.type
_entity.pdbx_description
1 polymer ?
#
loop_
_entity_poly.entity_id
_entity_poly.type
_entity_poly.pdbx_seq_one_letter_code
_entity_poly.pdbx_strand_id
1 'polypeptide(L)' 'LKQSYRYASYRQFTWCVHGRLGRRIHRLIPSCAVSKIRNIYSEPSGIYTGFEDVDTDHVEVDESNLIFNL' A
#
# COMPACT_ATOMS: atom_id res chain seq x y z
N LEU A 1 -17.61 -2.63 1.87
CA LEU A 1 -17.24 -3.28 3.16
C LEU A 1 -15.83 -3.89 3.13
N LYS A 2 -15.51 -4.85 2.25
CA LYS A 2 -14.16 -5.47 2.21
C LYS A 2 -13.02 -4.46 1.95
N GLN A 3 -13.28 -3.44 1.13
CA GLN A 3 -12.30 -2.39 0.83
C GLN A 3 -11.91 -1.56 2.06
N SER A 4 -12.86 -1.16 2.91
CA SER A 4 -12.55 -0.40 4.14
C SER A 4 -11.74 -1.24 5.13
N TYR A 5 -11.98 -2.55 5.21
CA TYR A 5 -11.17 -3.45 6.03
C TYR A 5 -9.72 -3.56 5.52
N ARG A 6 -9.49 -3.63 4.20
CA ARG A 6 -8.12 -3.59 3.64
C ARG A 6 -7.36 -2.33 4.05
N TYR A 7 -7.99 -1.16 3.89
CA TYR A 7 -7.37 0.11 4.28
C TYR A 7 -7.07 0.17 5.79
N ALA A 8 -7.98 -0.35 6.61
CA ALA A 8 -7.74 -0.48 8.05
C ALA A 8 -6.56 -1.42 8.35
N SER A 9 -6.47 -2.57 7.67
CA SER A 9 -5.35 -3.51 7.84
C SER A 9 -4.00 -2.92 7.42
N TYR A 10 -3.95 -2.17 6.31
CA TYR A 10 -2.73 -1.48 5.89
C TYR A 10 -2.26 -0.48 6.95
N ARG A 11 -3.18 0.36 7.45
CA ARG A 11 -2.88 1.30 8.54
C ARG A 11 -2.44 0.61 9.82
N GLN A 12 -3.13 -0.47 10.20
CA GLN A 12 -2.84 -1.20 11.42
C GLN A 12 -1.47 -1.86 11.36
N PHE A 13 -1.11 -2.47 10.23
CA PHE A 13 0.23 -3.04 10.03
C PHE A 13 1.31 -1.98 10.20
N THR A 14 1.18 -0.85 9.51
CA THR A 14 2.14 0.25 9.59
C THR A 14 2.27 0.77 11.02
N TRP A 15 1.16 0.89 11.76
CA TRP A 15 1.18 1.30 13.15
C TRP A 15 1.84 0.25 14.07
N CYS A 16 1.57 -1.04 13.88
CA CYS A 16 2.18 -2.11 14.67
C CYS A 16 3.70 -2.17 14.50
N VAL A 17 4.22 -1.93 13.28
CA VAL A 17 5.66 -2.03 13.00
C VAL A 17 6.41 -0.75 13.36
N HIS A 18 5.85 0.41 13.04
CA HIS A 18 6.56 1.69 13.13
C HIS A 18 6.08 2.60 14.27
N GLY A 19 4.99 2.25 14.96
CA GLY A 19 4.39 3.12 15.96
C GLY A 19 3.73 4.36 15.33
N ARG A 20 3.75 5.48 16.06
CA ARG A 20 3.12 6.72 15.62
C ARG A 20 3.99 7.45 14.61
N LEU A 21 3.62 7.35 13.33
CA LEU A 21 4.23 8.14 12.26
C LEU A 21 3.74 9.60 12.29
N GLY A 22 4.64 10.54 11.95
CA GLY A 22 4.31 11.95 11.81
C GLY A 22 3.43 12.24 10.59
N ARG A 23 2.90 13.46 10.50
CA ARG A 23 2.11 13.90 9.34
C ARG A 23 2.99 13.85 8.07
N ARG A 24 2.47 13.26 6.99
CA ARG A 24 3.16 13.06 5.68
C ARG A 24 4.32 12.04 5.69
N ILE A 25 4.58 11.36 6.81
CA ILE A 25 5.55 10.26 6.82
C ILE A 25 4.81 8.97 6.51
N HIS A 26 4.75 8.60 5.24
CA HIS A 26 4.18 7.33 4.79
C HIS A 26 5.30 6.31 4.61
N ARG A 27 5.02 5.05 4.93
CA ARG A 27 5.96 3.94 4.76
C ARG A 27 5.33 2.89 3.86
N LEU A 28 6.10 2.41 2.89
CA LEU A 28 5.70 1.31 2.02
C LEU A 28 5.50 0.04 2.84
N ILE A 29 4.43 -0.68 2.56
CA ILE A 29 4.14 -1.97 3.17
C ILE A 29 4.79 -3.06 2.29
N PRO A 30 5.53 -4.01 2.87
CA PRO A 30 6.18 -5.06 2.08
C PRO A 30 5.15 -5.92 1.35
N SER A 31 5.52 -6.39 0.15
CA SER A 31 4.65 -7.18 -0.74
C SER A 31 4.06 -8.41 -0.05
N CYS A 32 4.84 -9.09 0.81
CA CYS A 32 4.37 -10.26 1.55
C CYS A 32 3.15 -9.96 2.46
N ALA A 33 3.15 -8.80 3.14
CA ALA A 33 2.05 -8.38 3.98
C ALA A 33 0.86 -7.92 3.14
N VAL A 34 1.10 -7.19 2.05
CA VAL A 34 0.06 -6.76 1.11
C VAL A 34 -0.67 -7.97 0.51
N SER A 35 0.06 -8.96 0.01
CA SER A 35 -0.52 -10.18 -0.57
C SER A 35 -1.36 -10.94 0.46
N LYS A 36 -0.91 -11.03 1.71
CA LYS A 36 -1.69 -11.69 2.76
C LYS A 36 -2.99 -10.95 3.09
N ILE A 37 -2.96 -9.62 3.16
CA ILE A 37 -4.15 -8.79 3.37
C ILE A 37 -5.12 -8.92 2.18
N ARG A 38 -4.61 -8.93 0.94
CA ARG A 38 -5.42 -9.10 -0.27
C ARG A 38 -6.07 -10.49 -0.36
N ASN A 39 -5.40 -11.54 0.12
CA ASN A 39 -5.97 -12.88 0.20
C ASN A 39 -7.13 -12.98 1.21
N ILE A 40 -7.03 -12.30 2.36
CA ILE A 40 -8.10 -12.27 3.36
C ILE A 40 -9.29 -11.44 2.86
N TYR A 41 -9.01 -10.28 2.26
CA TYR A 41 -10.01 -9.34 1.78
C TYR A 41 -9.93 -9.18 0.25
N SER A 42 -10.26 -10.24 -0.47
CA SER A 42 -10.19 -10.28 -1.92
C SER A 42 -11.09 -9.22 -2.59
N GLU A 43 -10.59 -8.66 -3.69
CA GLU A 43 -11.36 -7.80 -4.58
C GLU A 43 -11.94 -8.67 -5.71
N PRO A 44 -13.26 -8.70 -5.93
CA PRO A 44 -13.88 -9.51 -6.99
C PRO A 44 -13.37 -9.20 -8.41
N SER A 45 -12.98 -7.96 -8.70
CA SER A 45 -12.39 -7.59 -10.00
C SER A 45 -10.90 -7.92 -10.11
N GLY A 46 -10.22 -8.23 -9.00
CA GLY A 46 -8.76 -8.41 -8.94
C GLY A 46 -7.93 -7.15 -9.16
N ILE A 47 -8.58 -5.99 -9.36
CA ILE A 47 -7.91 -4.70 -9.60
C ILE A 47 -7.68 -4.03 -8.25
N TYR A 48 -6.41 -3.73 -7.94
CA TYR A 48 -6.02 -3.03 -6.72
C TYR A 48 -5.28 -1.75 -7.07
N THR A 49 -5.63 -0.65 -6.42
CA THR A 49 -4.86 0.61 -6.51
C THR A 49 -3.52 0.44 -5.80
N GLY A 50 -2.47 1.00 -6.42
CA GLY A 50 -1.12 1.08 -5.86
C GLY A 50 -1.02 2.07 -4.70
N PHE A 51 0.21 2.32 -4.26
CA PHE A 51 0.50 3.35 -3.27
C PHE A 51 0.52 4.73 -3.95
N GLU A 52 -0.28 5.67 -3.42
CA GLU A 52 -0.32 7.04 -3.90
C GLU A 52 0.41 7.94 -2.88
N ASP A 53 1.55 8.50 -3.29
CA ASP A 53 2.26 9.49 -2.50
C ASP A 53 1.61 10.87 -2.68
N VAL A 54 1.19 11.45 -1.54
CA VAL A 54 0.44 12.71 -1.45
C VAL A 54 1.31 13.93 -1.86
N ASP A 55 2.61 13.73 -2.05
CA ASP A 55 3.59 14.78 -2.36
C ASP A 55 4.04 14.78 -3.84
N THR A 56 3.46 13.91 -4.68
CA THR A 56 3.89 13.74 -6.08
C THR A 56 3.09 14.63 -7.03
N ASP A 57 3.29 15.94 -6.95
CA ASP A 57 2.97 16.82 -8.07
C ASP A 57 4.08 16.62 -9.13
N HIS A 58 3.83 15.71 -10.08
CA HIS A 58 4.68 15.35 -11.24
C HIS A 58 6.00 14.62 -10.93
N VAL A 59 6.02 13.30 -11.11
CA VAL A 59 7.25 12.54 -11.37
C VAL A 59 7.08 11.80 -12.69
N GLU A 60 7.99 12.07 -13.62
CA GLU A 60 8.12 11.37 -14.90
C GLU A 60 8.23 9.86 -14.68
N VAL A 61 7.58 9.08 -15.56
CA VAL A 61 7.60 7.61 -15.51
C VAL A 61 9.00 7.12 -15.85
N ASP A 62 9.81 6.87 -14.82
CA ASP A 62 11.05 6.12 -14.98
C ASP A 62 10.73 4.62 -15.01
N GLU A 63 10.82 4.02 -16.20
CA GLU A 63 10.57 2.60 -16.46
C GLU A 63 11.49 1.65 -15.66
N SER A 64 12.54 2.17 -15.01
CA SER A 64 13.40 1.37 -14.12
C SER A 64 12.68 0.83 -12.88
N ASN A 65 11.59 1.47 -12.42
CA ASN A 65 10.84 1.07 -11.23
C ASN A 65 9.84 -0.08 -11.47
N LEU A 66 9.65 -0.52 -12.72
CA LEU A 66 8.85 -1.70 -13.04
C LEU A 66 9.54 -3.01 -12.60
N ILE A 67 10.86 -3.01 -12.41
CA ILE A 67 11.63 -4.23 -12.12
C ILE A 67 11.55 -4.63 -10.64
N PHE A 68 11.31 -3.68 -9.72
CA PHE A 68 11.20 -3.99 -8.28
C PHE A 68 9.85 -4.57 -7.84
N ASN A 69 8.94 -4.86 -8.79
CA ASN A 69 7.64 -5.51 -8.53
C ASN A 69 7.47 -6.87 -9.23
N LEU A 70 8.56 -7.57 -9.57
CA LEU A 70 8.55 -9.00 -9.91
C LEU A 70 9.02 -9.87 -8.75
#